data_AF-A0A961W349-F1
#
_entry.id   AF-A0A961W349-F1
#
_cell.length_a   1.000
_cell.length_b   1.000
_cell.length_c   1.000
_cell.angle_alpha   90.00
_cell.angle_beta   90.00
_cell.angle_gamma   90.00
#
_symmetry.space_group_name_H-M   'P 1'
#
loop_
_entity.id
_entity.type
_entity.pdbx_description
1 polymer ?
#
loop_
_entity_poly.entity_id
_entity_poly.type
_entity_poly.pdbx_seq_one_letter_code
_entity_poly.pdbx_strand_id
1 'polypeptide(L)'
;MGMAMGGTGGGGRRGRGRRRVQPVSEINVTPFVDVMLVLLIVFMVSAPLLTVGVPVDLPETQARQIEAQTEPITISVTKDGQIFLMETEIDVEDVVTRLEAIAA
;
A
#
# COMPACT_ATOMS: atom_id res chain seq x y z
N MET A 1 -77.10 -36.30 65.68
CA MET A 1 -77.69 -35.15 66.40
C MET A 1 -76.57 -34.56 67.26
N GLY A 2 -75.98 -33.39 66.99
CA GLY A 2 -76.26 -32.37 66.00
C GLY A 2 -75.02 -31.50 65.72
N MET A 3 -75.09 -30.89 64.54
CA MET A 3 -74.38 -29.75 63.92
C MET A 3 -73.36 -28.98 64.79
N ALA A 4 -72.14 -28.72 64.33
CA ALA A 4 -71.72 -27.93 63.15
C ALA A 4 -72.12 -26.44 63.22
N MET A 5 -71.10 -25.58 63.34
CA MET A 5 -70.93 -24.19 62.87
C MET A 5 -69.56 -23.76 63.43
N GLY A 6 -68.59 -23.20 62.73
CA GLY A 6 -68.62 -22.47 61.47
C GLY A 6 -67.82 -21.18 61.66
N GLY A 7 -66.74 -20.99 60.89
CA GLY A 7 -65.99 -19.73 60.75
C GLY A 7 -64.73 -19.63 61.62
N THR A 8 -63.59 -19.10 61.18
CA THR A 8 -63.25 -18.34 59.97
C THR A 8 -61.72 -18.22 59.87
N GLY A 9 -61.19 -18.25 58.65
CA GLY A 9 -59.86 -17.72 58.31
C GLY A 9 -58.71 -18.68 58.66
N GLY A 10 -57.86 -19.09 57.74
CA GLY A 10 -57.48 -18.48 56.48
C GLY A 10 -56.03 -18.89 56.22
N GLY A 11 -55.61 -18.77 54.97
CA GLY A 11 -54.20 -18.89 54.62
C GLY A 11 -53.84 -20.24 54.05
N GLY A 12 -54.31 -20.49 52.83
CA GLY A 12 -53.63 -21.39 51.91
C GLY A 12 -52.17 -20.98 51.79
N ARG A 13 -51.29 -21.69 52.48
CA ARG A 13 -49.85 -21.62 52.23
C ARG A 13 -49.57 -22.53 51.05
N ARG A 14 -49.81 -21.97 49.87
CA ARG A 14 -49.26 -22.44 48.59
C ARG A 14 -47.80 -22.77 48.85
N GLY A 15 -47.50 -24.07 48.93
CA GLY A 15 -46.13 -24.58 48.90
C GLY A 15 -45.55 -24.12 47.58
N ARG A 16 -44.87 -22.98 47.63
CA ARG A 16 -44.20 -22.38 46.49
C ARG A 16 -43.02 -23.29 46.20
N GLY A 17 -43.28 -24.31 45.38
CA GLY A 17 -42.27 -25.17 44.78
C GLY A 17 -41.21 -24.23 44.22
N ARG A 18 -40.09 -24.18 44.92
CA ARG A 18 -38.94 -23.35 44.57
C ARG A 18 -38.38 -24.01 43.32
N ARG A 19 -38.94 -23.66 42.15
CA ARG A 19 -38.28 -23.84 40.86
C ARG A 19 -36.92 -23.19 41.04
N ARG A 20 -35.91 -24.00 41.33
CA ARG A 20 -34.52 -23.62 41.15
C ARG A 20 -34.43 -23.30 39.67
N VAL A 21 -34.56 -22.01 39.35
CA VAL A 21 -34.12 -21.48 38.07
C VAL A 21 -32.62 -21.75 38.08
N GLN A 22 -32.23 -22.84 37.44
CA GLN A 22 -30.83 -23.05 37.14
C GLN A 22 -30.46 -21.90 36.19
N PRO A 23 -29.42 -21.09 36.49
CA PRO A 23 -28.96 -20.12 35.52
C PRO A 23 -28.52 -20.91 34.28
N VAL A 24 -29.20 -20.66 33.16
CA VAL A 24 -28.75 -21.13 31.84
C VAL A 24 -27.51 -20.32 31.49
N SER A 25 -26.37 -20.84 31.92
CA SER A 25 -25.04 -20.34 31.58
C SER A 25 -24.55 -21.07 30.32
N GLU A 26 -25.37 -21.09 29.27
CA GLU A 26 -24.88 -21.46 27.95
C GLU A 26 -24.07 -20.25 27.47
N ILE A 27 -22.74 -20.32 27.63
CA ILE A 27 -21.87 -19.38 26.93
C ILE A 27 -22.21 -19.58 25.46
N ASN A 28 -22.66 -18.53 24.78
CA ASN A 28 -22.80 -18.57 23.34
C ASN A 28 -21.39 -18.79 22.78
N VAL A 29 -21.04 -20.05 22.52
CA VAL A 29 -19.74 -20.44 21.94
C VAL A 29 -19.70 -19.99 20.49
N THR A 30 -20.85 -19.91 19.83
CA THR A 30 -20.97 -19.56 18.41
C THR A 30 -20.41 -18.17 18.07
N PRO A 31 -20.65 -17.07 18.81
CA PRO A 31 -19.98 -15.79 18.55
C PRO A 31 -18.49 -15.79 18.92
N PHE A 32 -18.07 -16.54 19.94
CA PHE A 32 -16.65 -16.63 20.30
C PHE A 32 -15.84 -17.34 19.21
N VAL A 33 -16.38 -18.44 18.70
CA VAL A 33 -15.78 -19.19 17.59
C VAL A 33 -15.78 -18.34 16.32
N ASP A 34 -16.85 -17.59 16.04
CA ASP A 34 -16.90 -16.69 14.87
C ASP A 34 -15.79 -15.63 14.92
N VAL A 35 -15.60 -14.95 16.05
CA VAL A 35 -14.51 -13.98 16.22
C VAL A 35 -13.13 -14.64 16.06
N MET A 36 -12.94 -15.82 16.63
CA MET A 36 -11.67 -16.56 16.48
C MET A 36 -11.43 -17.01 15.03
N LEU A 37 -12.47 -17.46 14.31
CA LEU A 37 -12.38 -17.87 12.91
C LEU A 37 -12.11 -16.67 11.99
N VAL A 38 -12.72 -15.51 12.26
CA VAL A 38 -12.43 -14.26 11.53
C VAL A 38 -10.96 -13.88 11.66
N LEU A 39 -10.38 -13.96 12.87
CA LEU A 39 -8.95 -13.70 13.07
C LEU A 39 -8.06 -14.67 12.28
N LEU A 40 -8.41 -15.96 12.26
CA LEU A 40 -7.70 -16.97 11.46
C LEU A 40 -7.77 -16.67 9.96
N ILE A 41 -8.93 -16.28 9.45
CA ILE A 41 -9.12 -15.90 8.04
C ILE A 41 -8.26 -14.67 7.68
N VAL A 42 -8.24 -13.63 8.53
CA VAL A 42 -7.42 -12.43 8.31
C VAL A 42 -5.93 -12.78 8.23
N PHE A 43 -5.43 -13.64 9.12
CA PHE A 43 -4.05 -14.11 9.07
C PHE A 43 -3.76 -14.98 7.83
N MET A 44 -4.68 -15.88 7.47
CA MET A 44 -4.54 -16.73 6.27
C MET A 44 -4.53 -15.91 4.97
N VAL A 45 -5.35 -14.86 4.86
CA VAL A 45 -5.47 -14.02 3.66
C VAL A 45 -4.34 -12.99 3.54
N SER A 46 -3.78 -12.51 4.66
CA SER A 46 -2.66 -11.56 4.62
C SER A 46 -1.32 -12.18 4.22
N ALA A 47 -1.10 -13.48 4.49
CA ALA A 47 0.11 -14.20 4.09
C ALA A 47 0.43 -14.19 2.57
N PRO A 48 -0.51 -14.45 1.65
CA PRO A 48 -0.23 -14.43 0.20
C PRO A 48 0.07 -13.03 -0.36
N LEU A 49 -0.22 -11.95 0.37
CA LEU A 49 0.10 -10.58 -0.06
C LEU A 49 1.56 -10.18 0.21
N LEU A 50 2.31 -11.00 0.96
CA LEU A 50 3.73 -10.75 1.26
C LEU A 50 4.69 -11.16 0.13
N THR A 51 4.19 -11.65 -1.01
CA THR A 51 5.03 -12.15 -2.12
C THR A 51 4.80 -11.44 -3.45
N VAL A 52 4.47 -10.15 -3.45
CA VAL A 52 4.61 -9.31 -4.66
C VAL A 52 6.03 -8.76 -4.74
N GLY A 53 6.93 -9.62 -5.21
CA GLY A 53 8.26 -9.24 -5.62
C GLY A 53 8.66 -10.18 -6.74
N VAL A 54 8.26 -9.88 -7.97
CA VAL A 54 8.95 -10.48 -9.11
C VAL A 54 10.37 -9.92 -9.04
N PRO A 55 11.41 -10.77 -8.89
CA PRO A 55 12.77 -10.30 -9.06
C PRO A 55 12.91 -9.90 -10.53
N VAL A 56 12.85 -8.60 -10.79
CA VAL A 56 13.16 -8.07 -12.11
C VAL A 56 14.66 -7.89 -12.14
N ASP A 57 15.35 -8.85 -12.78
CA ASP A 57 16.72 -8.68 -13.20
C ASP A 57 16.71 -7.63 -14.32
N LEU A 58 16.80 -6.37 -13.91
CA LEU A 58 17.07 -5.27 -14.83
C LEU A 58 18.46 -5.56 -15.42
N PRO A 59 18.57 -5.82 -16.73
CA PRO A 59 19.89 -5.92 -17.33
C PRO A 59 20.59 -4.59 -17.05
N GLU A 60 21.81 -4.64 -16.50
CA GLU A 60 22.65 -3.47 -16.47
C GLU A 60 22.89 -3.08 -17.93
N THR A 61 22.13 -2.08 -18.39
CA THR A 61 22.45 -1.44 -19.63
C THR A 61 23.85 -0.88 -19.42
N GLN A 62 24.81 -1.40 -20.18
CA GLN A 62 25.97 -0.62 -20.60
C GLN A 62 25.46 0.51 -21.51
N ALA A 63 24.51 1.30 -21.02
CA ALA A 63 24.36 2.65 -21.48
C ALA A 63 25.64 3.30 -21.01
N ARG A 64 26.67 3.25 -21.88
CA ARG A 64 27.69 4.28 -21.94
C ARG A 64 26.90 5.55 -21.67
N GLN A 65 27.16 6.22 -20.54
CA GLN A 65 26.70 7.59 -20.38
C GLN A 65 27.03 8.21 -21.73
N ILE A 66 26.01 8.61 -22.49
CA ILE A 66 26.27 9.53 -23.58
C ILE A 66 26.96 10.64 -22.81
N GLU A 67 28.25 10.85 -23.07
CA GLU A 67 29.01 11.94 -22.52
C GLU A 67 28.31 13.18 -23.03
N ALA A 68 27.26 13.60 -22.33
CA ALA A 68 26.50 14.79 -22.58
C ALA A 68 27.33 15.95 -22.02
N GLN A 69 28.54 16.09 -22.54
CA GLN A 69 29.48 17.15 -22.17
C GLN A 69 30.35 17.59 -23.36
N THR A 70 29.96 17.30 -24.60
CA THR A 70 30.46 18.12 -25.72
C THR A 70 29.45 19.24 -25.93
N GLU A 71 29.78 20.45 -25.48
CA GLU A 71 29.01 21.64 -25.86
C GLU A 71 28.92 21.69 -27.40
N PRO A 72 27.73 21.89 -27.98
CA PRO A 72 27.58 21.89 -29.43
C PRO A 72 28.32 23.09 -30.02
N ILE A 73 29.32 22.80 -30.86
CA ILE A 73 30.05 23.83 -31.62
C ILE A 73 29.11 24.37 -32.70
N THR A 74 28.79 25.67 -32.64
CA THR A 74 27.93 26.35 -33.63
C THR A 74 28.77 27.16 -34.60
N ILE A 75 28.57 26.90 -35.90
CA ILE A 75 29.18 27.67 -37.00
C ILE A 75 28.07 28.45 -37.70
N SER A 76 28.23 29.77 -37.78
CA SER A 76 27.30 30.65 -38.49
C SER A 76 28.01 31.28 -39.69
N VAL A 77 27.30 31.38 -40.83
CA VAL A 77 27.81 32.00 -42.05
C VAL A 77 26.88 33.15 -42.42
N THR A 78 27.41 34.36 -42.53
CA THR A 78 26.63 35.53 -42.93
C THR A 78 26.47 35.58 -44.46
N LYS A 79 25.53 36.40 -44.95
CA LYS A 79 25.33 36.58 -46.41
C LYS A 79 26.55 37.18 -47.11
N ASP A 80 27.40 37.87 -46.35
CA ASP A 80 28.64 38.49 -46.82
C ASP A 80 29.82 37.51 -46.82
N GLY A 81 29.60 36.24 -46.45
CA GLY A 81 30.60 35.19 -46.44
C GLY A 81 31.48 35.15 -45.20
N GLN A 82 31.19 35.96 -44.19
CA GLN A 82 31.91 35.91 -42.91
C GLN A 82 31.51 34.67 -42.12
N ILE A 83 32.51 34.02 -41.52
CA ILE A 83 32.32 32.80 -40.72
C ILE A 83 32.49 33.15 -39.25
N PHE A 84 31.53 32.71 -38.45
CA PHE A 84 31.54 32.87 -37.01
C PHE A 84 31.55 31.50 -36.35
N LEU A 85 32.51 31.30 -35.44
CA LEU A 85 32.53 30.18 -34.51
C LEU A 85 32.00 30.71 -33.17
N MET A 86 30.77 30.31 -32.82
CA MET A 86 30.04 30.91 -31.70
C MET A 86 29.92 32.44 -31.84
N GLU A 87 30.66 33.21 -31.06
CA GLU A 87 30.66 34.69 -31.07
C GLU A 87 31.94 35.29 -31.70
N THR A 88 32.86 34.46 -32.19
CA THR A 88 34.14 34.89 -32.74
C THR A 88 34.15 34.79 -34.27
N GLU A 89 34.45 35.88 -34.95
CA GLU A 89 34.71 35.88 -36.41
C GLU A 89 36.05 35.18 -36.69
N ILE A 90 36.06 34.28 -37.67
CA ILE A 90 37.25 33.53 -38.09
C ILE A 90 37.36 33.51 -39.61
N ASP A 91 38.60 33.53 -40.10
CA ASP A 91 38.88 33.34 -41.52
C ASP A 91 38.62 31.89 -41.95
N VAL A 92 38.22 31.72 -43.21
CA VAL A 92 37.89 30.40 -43.80
C VAL A 92 39.05 29.40 -43.67
N GLU A 93 40.28 29.91 -43.77
CA GLU A 93 41.51 29.11 -43.70
C GLU A 93 41.77 28.56 -42.28
N ASP A 94 41.27 29.26 -41.24
CA ASP A 94 41.49 28.92 -39.83
C ASP A 94 40.41 28.01 -39.24
N VAL A 95 39.30 27.80 -39.95
CA VAL A 95 38.16 26.99 -39.49
C VAL A 95 38.60 25.56 -39.16
N VAL A 96 39.34 24.93 -40.07
CA VAL A 96 39.77 23.53 -39.93
C VAL A 96 40.69 23.38 -38.71
N THR A 97 41.69 24.24 -38.61
CA THR A 97 42.66 24.23 -37.50
C THR A 97 41.98 24.42 -36.15
N ARG A 98 40.98 25.32 -36.07
CA ARG A 98 40.24 25.54 -34.81
C ARG A 98 39.32 24.39 -34.45
N LEU A 99 38.66 23.76 -35.42
CA LEU A 99 37.81 22.59 -35.17
C LEU A 99 38.63 21.37 -34.74
N GLU A 100 39.79 21.14 -35.35
CA GLU A 100 40.72 20.07 -34.95
C GLU A 100 41.26 20.28 -33.53
N ALA A 101 41.56 21.52 -33.14
CA ALA A 101 42.01 21.85 -31.79
C ALA A 101 40.94 21.67 -30.70
N ILE A 102 39.65 21.75 -31.05
CA ILE A 102 38.53 21.58 -30.11
C ILE A 102 38.06 20.11 -30.06
N ALA A 103 38.25 19.35 -31.15
CA ALA A 103 37.86 17.94 -31.24
C ALA A 103 38.91 16.94 -30.70
N ALA A 104 40.13 17.41 -30.40
CA ALA A 104 41.22 16.63 -29.81
C ALA A 104 41.18 16.66 -28.27
#